data_AF-A0A3B8KZE4-F1
#
_entry.id   AF-A0A3B8KZE4-F1
#
_cell.length_a   1.000
_cell.length_b   1.000
_cell.length_c   1.000
_cell.angle_alpha   90.00
_cell.angle_beta   90.00
_cell.angle_gamma   90.00
#
_symmetry.space_group_name_H-M   'P 1'
#
loop_
_entity.id
_entity.type
_entity.pdbx_description
1 polymer ?
#
loop_
_entity_poly.entity_id
_entity_poly.type
_entity_poly.pdbx_seq_one_letter_code
_entity_poly.pdbx_strand_id
1 'polypeptide(L)'
;EKQYPSDGSDLRFNTVLPSVGMRDAALLDRLESQGVDVTADRTSVGMGTQVAVWLLIPLVFILGFWFLMRRSGDSMGGGMLGNFAKSPARRFEPAAQTTTFNDVAAMEQAKLELQEVVSFLKSPERYQKLGAEIPRGVLLKGPPGTGK
;
A
#
# COMPACT_ATOMS: atom_id res chain seq x y z
N GLU A 1 -68.74 6.65 5.56
CA GLU A 1 -68.73 6.70 7.04
C GLU A 1 -67.56 5.86 7.55
N LYS A 2 -66.49 6.49 8.05
CA LYS A 2 -65.36 5.78 8.69
C LYS A 2 -65.08 6.44 10.03
N GLN A 3 -65.21 5.66 11.10
CA GLN A 3 -64.98 6.07 12.48
C GLN A 3 -63.52 6.49 12.66
N TYR A 4 -63.31 7.71 13.17
CA TYR A 4 -62.01 8.16 13.65
C TYR A 4 -61.92 7.86 15.16
N PRO A 5 -60.81 7.28 15.66
CA PRO A 5 -60.61 7.15 17.10
C PRO A 5 -60.36 8.54 17.68
N SER A 6 -61.18 8.92 18.66
CA SER A 6 -61.10 10.17 19.40
C SER A 6 -60.10 10.06 20.56
N ASP A 7 -58.82 9.82 20.27
CA ASP A 7 -57.78 9.83 21.30
C ASP A 7 -56.54 10.58 20.84
N GLY A 8 -56.13 11.56 21.64
CA GLY A 8 -55.18 12.64 21.34
C GLY A 8 -53.72 12.22 21.27
N SER A 9 -53.43 11.10 20.61
CA SER A 9 -52.08 10.74 20.21
C SER A 9 -51.73 11.45 18.89
N ASP A 10 -50.58 12.13 18.84
CA ASP A 10 -50.06 12.81 17.65
C ASP A 10 -49.96 11.83 16.46
N LEU A 11 -51.02 11.77 15.65
CA LEU A 11 -51.05 10.99 14.42
C LEU A 11 -50.19 11.71 13.38
N ARG A 12 -48.88 11.42 13.37
CA ARG A 12 -47.96 11.87 12.33
C ARG A 12 -48.21 11.08 11.06
N PHE A 13 -49.06 11.59 10.19
CA PHE A 13 -49.25 11.04 8.85
C PHE A 13 -48.16 11.53 7.90
N ASN A 14 -47.47 10.60 7.24
CA ASN A 14 -46.49 10.91 6.19
C ASN A 14 -47.14 10.71 4.82
N THR A 15 -47.70 11.79 4.27
CA THR A 15 -48.34 11.80 2.95
C THR A 15 -47.30 12.14 1.88
N VAL A 16 -47.21 11.31 0.85
CA VAL A 16 -46.39 11.59 -0.33
C VAL A 16 -47.27 12.32 -1.34
N LEU A 17 -47.02 13.61 -1.52
CA LEU A 17 -47.69 14.39 -2.55
C LEU A 17 -47.20 13.93 -3.93
N PRO A 18 -48.08 13.75 -4.93
CA PRO A 18 -47.67 13.47 -6.29
C PRO A 18 -46.74 14.58 -6.78
N SER A 19 -45.70 14.22 -7.55
CA SER A 19 -44.70 15.16 -8.06
C SER A 19 -45.29 16.26 -8.95
N VAL A 20 -46.43 15.97 -9.59
CA VAL A 20 -47.24 16.92 -10.36
C VAL A 20 -47.74 18.05 -9.45
N GLY A 21 -48.16 17.68 -8.23
CA GLY A 21 -48.56 18.51 -7.08
C GLY A 21 -47.68 19.70 -6.79
N MET A 22 -46.38 19.43 -6.73
CA MET A 22 -45.38 20.39 -6.27
C MET A 22 -44.82 21.28 -7.39
N ARG A 23 -45.02 20.92 -8.65
CA ARG A 23 -44.47 21.66 -9.80
C ARG A 23 -45.45 22.65 -10.39
N ASP A 24 -46.75 22.33 -10.41
CA ASP A 24 -47.73 23.20 -11.07
C ASP A 24 -49.16 22.94 -10.56
N ALA A 25 -49.62 23.76 -9.61
CA ALA A 25 -50.92 23.58 -8.94
C ALA A 25 -52.10 23.62 -9.92
N ALA A 26 -52.02 24.47 -10.95
CA ALA A 26 -53.07 24.63 -11.95
C ALA A 26 -53.25 23.41 -12.87
N LEU A 27 -52.22 22.56 -12.99
CA LEU A 27 -52.32 21.32 -13.74
C LEU A 27 -53.02 20.22 -12.93
N LEU A 28 -52.90 20.20 -11.60
CA LEU A 28 -53.65 19.22 -10.80
C LEU A 28 -55.13 19.50 -10.80
N ASP A 29 -55.54 20.76 -10.61
CA ASP A 29 -56.96 21.12 -10.61
C ASP A 29 -57.64 20.71 -11.92
N ARG A 30 -56.91 20.82 -13.05
CA ARG A 30 -57.40 20.37 -14.36
C ARG A 30 -57.45 18.84 -14.46
N LEU A 31 -56.44 18.13 -13.98
CA LEU A 31 -56.39 16.67 -14.01
C LEU A 31 -57.44 16.02 -13.09
N GLU A 32 -57.68 16.64 -11.93
CA GLU A 32 -58.73 16.24 -10.98
C GLU A 32 -60.13 16.51 -11.58
N SER A 33 -60.33 17.66 -12.23
CA SER A 33 -61.61 17.98 -12.91
C SER A 33 -61.95 17.04 -14.07
N GLN A 34 -60.94 16.36 -14.63
CA GLN A 34 -61.11 15.37 -15.70
C GLN A 34 -61.14 13.92 -15.18
N GLY A 35 -61.14 13.72 -13.86
CA GLY A 35 -61.29 12.40 -13.23
C GLY A 35 -60.11 11.46 -13.46
N VAL A 36 -58.90 12.00 -13.70
CA VAL A 36 -57.70 11.20 -13.93
C VAL A 36 -57.14 10.71 -12.59
N ASP A 37 -57.02 9.39 -12.42
CA ASP A 37 -56.38 8.80 -11.25
C ASP A 37 -54.89 9.17 -11.19
N VAL A 38 -54.54 10.11 -10.31
CA VAL A 38 -53.15 10.52 -10.08
C VAL A 38 -52.53 9.61 -9.03
N THR A 39 -51.86 8.56 -9.49
CA THR A 39 -51.12 7.64 -8.61
C THR A 39 -49.70 8.17 -8.35
N ALA A 40 -49.35 8.34 -7.08
CA ALA A 40 -48.00 8.67 -6.64
C ALA A 40 -47.26 7.39 -6.24
N ASP A 41 -46.57 6.75 -7.18
CA ASP A 41 -45.72 5.61 -6.85
C ASP A 41 -44.43 6.09 -6.18
N ARG A 42 -44.17 5.61 -4.97
CA ARG A 42 -42.84 5.70 -4.38
C ARG A 42 -41.92 4.85 -5.24
N THR A 43 -41.03 5.49 -6.00
CA THR A 43 -39.90 4.79 -6.63
C THR A 43 -38.99 4.30 -5.51
N SER A 44 -39.30 3.14 -4.93
CA SER A 44 -38.40 2.46 -4.02
C SER A 44 -37.27 1.91 -4.87
N VAL A 45 -36.06 2.41 -4.62
CA VAL A 45 -34.86 1.81 -5.20
C VAL A 45 -34.82 0.38 -4.69
N GLY A 46 -35.00 -0.60 -5.57
CA GLY A 46 -34.97 -2.00 -5.19
C GLY A 46 -33.67 -2.30 -4.45
N MET A 47 -33.74 -3.14 -3.40
CA MET A 47 -32.57 -3.47 -2.57
C MET A 47 -31.38 -3.96 -3.42
N GLY A 48 -31.63 -4.64 -4.53
CA GLY A 48 -30.60 -5.06 -5.48
C GLY A 48 -29.84 -3.90 -6.13
N THR A 49 -30.54 -2.82 -6.51
CA THR A 49 -29.91 -1.62 -7.08
C THR A 49 -29.08 -0.88 -6.03
N GLN A 50 -29.55 -0.81 -4.78
CA GLN A 50 -28.79 -0.21 -3.69
C GLN A 50 -27.51 -1.00 -3.40
N VAL A 51 -27.58 -2.33 -3.32
CA VAL A 51 -26.41 -3.19 -3.11
C VAL A 51 -25.43 -3.09 -4.29
N ALA A 52 -25.94 -3.04 -5.51
CA ALA A 52 -25.10 -2.90 -6.70
C ALA A 52 -24.29 -1.59 -6.70
N VAL A 53 -24.90 -0.46 -6.32
CA VAL A 53 -24.20 0.83 -6.21
C VAL A 53 -23.12 0.78 -5.13
N TRP A 54 -23.42 0.18 -3.98
CA TRP A 54 -22.46 0.02 -2.88
C TRP A 54 -21.27 -0.89 -3.24
N LEU A 55 -21.47 -1.89 -4.09
CA LEU A 55 -20.40 -2.77 -4.58
C LEU A 55 -19.62 -2.17 -5.76
N LEU A 56 -20.26 -1.32 -6.58
CA LEU A 56 -19.63 -0.71 -7.75
C LEU A 56 -18.55 0.30 -7.35
N ILE A 57 -18.79 1.11 -6.33
CA ILE A 57 -17.82 2.11 -5.84
C ILE A 57 -16.46 1.48 -5.47
N PRO A 58 -16.37 0.47 -4.57
CA PRO A 58 -15.09 -0.15 -4.24
C PRO A 58 -14.49 -0.90 -5.44
N LEU A 59 -15.32 -1.50 -6.30
CA LEU A 59 -14.83 -2.17 -7.52
C LEU A 59 -14.11 -1.19 -8.46
N VAL A 60 -14.71 -0.03 -8.72
CA VAL A 60 -14.09 1.02 -9.55
C VAL A 60 -12.85 1.58 -8.88
N PHE A 61 -12.86 1.76 -7.55
CA PHE A 61 -11.68 2.22 -6.82
C PHE A 61 -10.51 1.23 -6.93
N ILE A 62 -10.78 -0.07 -6.76
CA ILE A 62 -9.78 -1.13 -6.90
C ILE A 62 -9.26 -1.18 -8.34
N LEU A 63 -10.14 -1.13 -9.34
CA LEU A 63 -9.72 -1.13 -10.75
C LEU A 63 -8.92 0.11 -11.13
N GLY A 64 -9.32 1.29 -10.64
CA GLY A 64 -8.60 2.55 -10.85
C GLY A 64 -7.23 2.55 -10.17
N PHE A 65 -7.15 2.06 -8.93
CA PHE A 65 -5.91 1.92 -8.19
C PHE A 65 -4.97 0.88 -8.81
N TRP A 66 -5.52 -0.25 -9.27
CA TRP A 66 -4.77 -1.27 -9.99
C TRP A 66 -4.26 -0.75 -11.34
N PHE A 67 -5.07 0.01 -12.08
CA PHE A 67 -4.66 0.66 -13.32
C PHE A 67 -3.56 1.71 -13.07
N LEU A 68 -3.66 2.48 -11.99
CA LEU A 68 -2.62 3.43 -11.58
C LEU A 68 -1.32 2.71 -11.22
N MET A 69 -1.40 1.62 -10.43
CA MET A 69 -0.24 0.76 -10.10
C MET A 69 0.38 0.12 -11.34
N ARG A 70 -0.44 -0.33 -12.29
CA ARG A 70 0.02 -0.90 -13.56
C ARG A 70 0.70 0.17 -14.44
N ARG A 71 0.25 1.42 -14.39
CA ARG A 71 0.89 2.54 -15.08
C ARG A 71 2.23 2.93 -14.46
N SER A 72 2.42 2.73 -13.16
CA SER A 72 3.74 2.86 -12.50
C SER A 72 4.63 1.60 -12.65
N GLY A 73 4.15 0.60 -13.38
CA GLY A 73 4.66 -0.78 -13.41
C GLY A 73 5.93 -1.04 -14.22
N ASP A 74 6.56 -0.04 -14.86
CA ASP A 74 7.90 -0.23 -15.42
C ASP A 74 9.00 -0.33 -14.35
N SER A 75 8.67 -0.08 -13.08
CA SER A 75 9.56 -0.37 -11.94
C SER A 75 9.21 -1.70 -11.30
N MET A 76 9.56 -2.77 -12.00
CA MET A 76 9.75 -4.10 -11.43
C MET A 76 10.75 -3.97 -10.26
N GLY A 77 10.21 -3.82 -9.04
CA GLY A 77 11.00 -3.87 -7.80
C GLY A 77 10.92 -2.63 -6.92
N GLY A 78 9.73 -2.31 -6.39
CA GLY A 78 9.63 -1.49 -5.18
C GLY A 78 8.45 -0.52 -5.15
N GLY A 79 7.23 -1.04 -4.97
CA GLY A 79 6.18 -0.21 -4.34
C GLY A 79 6.61 0.19 -2.92
N MET A 80 5.83 1.05 -2.25
CA MET A 80 6.06 1.55 -0.89
C MET A 80 6.57 0.52 0.14
N LEU A 81 6.29 -0.77 -0.05
CA LEU A 81 6.73 -1.89 0.79
C LEU A 81 8.00 -2.63 0.31
N GLY A 82 8.42 -2.48 -0.95
CA GLY A 82 9.56 -3.20 -1.52
C GLY A 82 10.93 -2.56 -1.22
N ASN A 83 10.95 -1.30 -0.78
CA ASN A 83 12.19 -0.65 -0.32
C ASN A 83 12.61 -1.05 1.10
N PHE A 84 11.69 -1.62 1.90
CA PHE A 84 12.00 -2.16 3.23
C PHE A 84 12.69 -3.53 3.16
N ALA A 85 12.57 -4.25 2.03
CA ALA A 85 13.17 -5.56 1.84
C ALA A 85 14.57 -5.51 1.19
N LYS A 86 15.05 -4.33 0.76
CA LYS A 86 16.38 -4.18 0.15
C LYS A 86 17.41 -3.88 1.25
N SER A 87 18.41 -4.74 1.37
CA SER A 87 19.55 -4.55 2.29
C SER A 87 20.28 -3.23 1.99
N PRO A 88 20.69 -2.45 3.02
CA PRO A 88 21.45 -1.21 2.84
C PRO A 88 22.92 -1.45 2.44
N ALA A 89 23.30 -2.69 2.11
CA ALA A 89 24.68 -3.04 1.77
C ALA A 89 25.19 -2.24 0.57
N ARG A 90 26.25 -1.45 0.80
CA ARG A 90 26.99 -0.78 -0.27
C ARG A 90 27.99 -1.77 -0.87
N ARG A 91 27.90 -2.01 -2.18
CA ARG A 91 28.94 -2.75 -2.90
C ARG A 91 30.18 -1.87 -2.99
N PHE A 92 31.31 -2.40 -2.56
CA PHE A 92 32.58 -1.74 -2.75
C PHE A 92 33.02 -1.93 -4.20
N GLU A 93 33.16 -0.84 -4.94
CA GLU A 93 33.74 -0.85 -6.27
C GLU A 93 35.26 -0.61 -6.16
N PRO A 94 36.13 -1.47 -6.72
CA PRO A 94 37.58 -1.36 -6.58
C PRO A 94 38.21 -0.05 -7.10
N ALA A 95 37.45 0.80 -7.77
CA ALA A 95 37.96 1.95 -8.52
C ALA A 95 38.30 3.18 -7.66
N ALA A 96 37.86 3.26 -6.41
CA ALA A 96 37.92 4.53 -5.66
C ALA A 96 39.04 4.65 -4.62
N GLN A 97 39.53 3.55 -4.04
CA GLN A 97 40.54 3.64 -2.97
C GLN A 97 41.29 2.32 -2.77
N THR A 98 42.55 2.25 -3.20
CA THR A 98 43.43 1.10 -2.98
C THR A 98 44.43 1.42 -1.87
N THR A 99 43.98 1.38 -0.62
CA THR A 99 44.89 1.38 0.54
C THR A 99 45.56 0.02 0.68
N THR A 100 46.85 0.01 0.95
CA THR A 100 47.68 -1.20 1.08
C THR A 100 48.24 -1.33 2.51
N PHE A 101 48.83 -2.48 2.85
CA PHE A 101 49.48 -2.67 4.16
C PHE A 101 50.69 -1.74 4.39
N ASN A 102 51.22 -1.12 3.33
CA ASN A 102 52.29 -0.14 3.42
C ASN A 102 51.77 1.21 3.97
N ASP A 103 50.48 1.50 3.81
CA ASP A 103 49.86 2.76 4.23
C ASP A 103 49.45 2.76 5.71
N VAL A 104 49.57 1.62 6.39
CA VAL A 104 49.26 1.47 7.81
C VAL A 104 50.56 1.61 8.60
N ALA A 105 50.63 2.56 9.53
CA ALA A 105 51.77 2.67 10.44
C ALA A 105 51.55 1.86 11.71
N ALA A 106 52.65 1.35 12.30
CA ALA A 106 52.69 0.82 13.66
C ALA A 106 51.59 -0.21 14.02
N MET A 107 51.64 -1.41 13.45
CA MET A 107 50.84 -2.60 13.87
C MET A 107 51.45 -3.89 13.30
N GLU A 108 52.74 -4.14 13.52
CA GLU A 108 53.48 -5.23 12.86
C GLU A 108 52.85 -6.61 13.08
N GLN A 109 52.45 -6.92 14.32
CA GLN A 109 51.83 -8.21 14.64
C GLN A 109 50.49 -8.41 13.92
N ALA A 110 49.59 -7.41 14.00
CA ALA A 110 48.28 -7.51 13.35
C ALA A 110 48.38 -7.52 11.82
N LYS A 111 49.37 -6.82 11.25
CA LYS A 111 49.66 -6.89 9.81
C LYS A 111 50.11 -8.29 9.40
N LEU A 112 51.01 -8.92 10.16
CA LEU A 112 51.49 -10.27 9.85
C LEU A 112 50.34 -11.28 9.88
N GLU A 113 49.49 -11.24 10.91
CA GLU A 113 48.32 -12.11 11.03
C GLU A 113 47.32 -11.88 9.87
N LEU A 114 47.04 -10.62 9.50
CA LEU A 114 46.16 -10.32 8.38
C LEU A 114 46.78 -10.67 7.01
N GLN A 115 48.11 -10.56 6.87
CA GLN A 115 48.81 -10.97 5.66
C GLN A 115 48.69 -12.48 5.41
N GLU A 116 48.66 -13.29 6.47
CA GLU A 116 48.38 -14.71 6.37
C GLU A 116 46.98 -14.95 5.77
N VAL A 117 45.96 -14.27 6.30
CA VAL A 117 44.59 -14.37 5.76
C VAL A 117 44.52 -13.90 4.32
N VAL A 118 45.24 -12.83 3.95
CA VAL A 118 45.28 -12.36 2.55
C VAL A 118 46.02 -13.34 1.65
N SER A 119 47.11 -13.96 2.12
CA SER A 119 47.82 -15.01 1.37
C SER A 119 46.93 -16.23 1.12
N PHE A 120 46.08 -16.55 2.09
CA PHE A 120 45.03 -17.56 1.96
C PHE A 120 44.02 -17.16 0.87
N LEU A 121 43.48 -15.94 0.90
CA LEU A 121 42.50 -15.47 -0.08
C LEU A 121 43.07 -15.42 -1.51
N LYS A 122 44.37 -15.17 -1.67
CA LYS A 122 45.06 -15.18 -2.97
C LYS A 122 45.30 -16.58 -3.52
N SER A 123 45.46 -17.60 -2.67
CA SER A 123 45.82 -18.96 -3.10
C SER A 123 45.15 -20.04 -2.25
N PRO A 124 43.80 -20.09 -2.21
CA PRO A 124 43.06 -20.95 -1.27
C PRO A 124 43.33 -22.45 -1.49
N GLU A 125 43.60 -22.86 -2.74
CA GLU A 125 43.87 -24.24 -3.13
C GLU A 125 45.09 -24.83 -2.41
N ARG A 126 46.15 -24.02 -2.22
CA ARG A 126 47.37 -24.46 -1.54
C ARG A 126 47.09 -24.81 -0.08
N TYR A 127 46.30 -23.98 0.59
CA TYR A 127 45.97 -24.15 2.00
C TYR A 127 44.95 -25.28 2.22
N GLN A 128 43.97 -25.44 1.32
CA GLN A 128 43.04 -26.57 1.37
C GLN A 128 43.74 -27.92 1.18
N LYS A 129 44.76 -28.00 0.30
CA LYS A 129 45.57 -29.21 0.12
C LYS A 129 46.36 -29.60 1.37
N LEU A 130 46.72 -28.62 2.19
CA LEU A 130 47.39 -28.83 3.49
C LEU A 130 46.40 -29.15 4.62
N GLY A 131 45.08 -29.17 4.34
CA GLY A 131 44.04 -29.39 5.34
C GLY A 131 43.79 -28.19 6.26
N ALA A 132 44.25 -26.99 5.89
CA ALA A 132 44.04 -25.79 6.70
C ALA A 132 42.57 -25.34 6.62
N GLU A 133 41.98 -25.07 7.79
CA GLU A 133 40.61 -24.56 7.91
C GLU A 133 40.56 -23.05 7.61
N ILE A 134 39.53 -22.63 6.87
CA ILE A 134 39.38 -21.24 6.43
C ILE A 134 38.73 -20.41 7.54
N PRO A 135 39.38 -19.33 8.02
CA PRO A 135 38.73 -18.40 8.93
C PRO A 135 37.54 -17.74 8.24
N ARG A 136 36.34 -17.86 8.84
CA ARG A 136 35.09 -17.34 8.26
C ARG A 136 34.96 -15.82 8.38
N GLY A 137 35.73 -15.20 9.27
CA GLY A 137 35.74 -13.76 9.49
C GLY A 137 36.79 -13.39 10.53
N VAL A 138 37.18 -12.11 10.53
CA VAL A 138 38.11 -11.53 11.50
C VAL A 138 37.40 -10.39 12.21
N LEU A 139 37.44 -10.38 13.54
CA LEU A 139 36.92 -9.28 14.36
C LEU A 139 38.08 -8.40 14.82
N LEU A 140 38.12 -7.17 14.33
CA LEU A 140 39.09 -6.17 14.77
C LEU A 140 38.50 -5.40 15.96
N LYS A 141 39.17 -5.43 17.13
CA LYS A 141 38.73 -4.76 18.37
C LYS A 141 39.75 -3.73 18.84
N GLY A 142 39.27 -2.54 19.25
CA GLY A 142 40.11 -1.48 19.81
C GLY A 142 39.40 -0.12 19.92
N PRO A 143 40.03 0.88 20.56
CA PRO A 143 39.50 2.25 20.69
C PRO A 143 39.15 2.90 19.33
N PRO A 144 38.30 3.95 19.29
CA PRO A 144 38.04 4.66 18.04
C PRO A 144 39.32 5.28 17.46
N GLY A 145 39.47 5.30 16.14
CA GLY A 145 40.62 5.93 15.45
C GLY A 145 41.87 5.07 15.26
N THR A 146 41.86 3.78 15.62
CA THR A 146 43.04 2.89 15.51
C THR A 146 43.21 2.16 14.16
N GLY A 147 42.52 2.59 13.10
CA GLY A 147 42.65 1.97 11.76
C GLY A 147 42.14 0.52 11.65
N LYS A 148 41.12 0.17 12.46
CA LYS A 148 40.34 -1.06 12.29
C LYS A 148 39.35 -0.94 11.15
#